data_AF-N6VRD2-F1
#
_entry.id   AF-N6VRD2-F1
#
_cell.length_a   1.000
_cell.length_b   1.000
_cell.length_c   1.000
_cell.angle_alpha   90.00
_cell.angle_beta   90.00
_cell.angle_gamma   90.00
#
_symmetry.space_group_name_H-M   'P 1'
#
loop_
_entity.id
_entity.type
_entity.pdbx_description
1 polymer ?
#
loop_
_entity_poly.entity_id
_entity_poly.type
_entity_poly.pdbx_seq_one_letter_code
_entity_poly.pdbx_strand_id
1 'polypeptide(L)'
;IKNNDYNVDLNLVKIGGLLHDIGRSKTHGIDHGVVGANILRSYGFDERIALIAERHIGAGITKEEAIALGLPAKDYVPISLEEKIVAHADNLIFETERVEIDRVVEKFRNKLGKDHPSVKRIIFLDMEINRLLRE
;
A
#
# COMPACT_ATOMS: atom_id res chain seq x y z
N ILE A 1 5.83 1.24 -16.43
CA ILE A 1 5.21 0.00 -16.97
C ILE A 1 5.11 0.22 -18.47
N LYS A 2 6.04 -0.36 -19.23
CA LYS A 2 6.10 -0.28 -20.70
C LYS A 2 5.71 -1.66 -21.25
N ASN A 3 4.52 -2.11 -20.88
CA ASN A 3 3.92 -3.28 -21.49
C ASN A 3 2.50 -2.89 -21.92
N ASN A 4 2.19 -3.05 -23.21
CA ASN A 4 1.02 -2.51 -23.88
C ASN A 4 -0.29 -3.23 -23.52
N ASP A 5 -0.22 -4.32 -22.76
CA ASP A 5 -1.41 -5.12 -22.39
C ASP A 5 -2.07 -4.68 -21.08
N TYR A 6 -1.36 -3.90 -20.25
CA TYR A 6 -1.89 -3.40 -18.97
C TYR A 6 -2.22 -1.91 -19.06
N ASN A 7 -3.52 -1.60 -19.03
CA ASN A 7 -4.00 -0.22 -19.01
C ASN A 7 -3.91 0.38 -17.59
N VAL A 8 -2.70 0.78 -17.18
CA VAL A 8 -2.45 1.46 -15.90
C VAL A 8 -2.62 2.96 -16.05
N ASP A 9 -3.43 3.57 -15.19
CA ASP A 9 -3.57 5.02 -15.10
C ASP A 9 -2.34 5.63 -14.39
N LEU A 10 -1.37 6.05 -15.20
CA LEU A 10 -0.12 6.64 -14.69
C LEU A 10 -0.33 7.93 -13.90
N ASN A 11 -1.39 8.70 -14.17
CA ASN A 11 -1.68 9.90 -13.40
C ASN A 11 -2.19 9.54 -12.01
N LEU A 12 -3.06 8.52 -11.93
CA LEU A 12 -3.53 7.98 -10.67
C LEU A 12 -2.38 7.43 -9.81
N VAL A 13 -1.44 6.69 -10.41
CA VAL A 13 -0.24 6.20 -9.69
C VAL A 13 0.63 7.35 -9.17
N LYS A 14 0.87 8.39 -9.99
CA LYS A 14 1.68 9.55 -9.58
C LYS A 14 1.04 10.32 -8.43
N ILE A 15 -0.25 10.65 -8.56
CA ILE A 15 -0.97 11.41 -7.54
C ILE A 15 -1.13 10.56 -6.27
N GLY A 16 -1.50 9.28 -6.42
CA GLY A 16 -1.54 8.31 -5.33
C GLY A 16 -0.20 8.18 -4.61
N GLY A 17 0.91 8.06 -5.34
CA GLY A 17 2.25 8.01 -4.77
C GLY A 17 2.64 9.29 -4.02
N LEU A 18 2.19 10.47 -4.45
CA LEU A 18 2.44 11.73 -3.72
C LEU A 18 1.58 11.86 -2.46
N LEU A 19 0.36 11.32 -2.48
CA LEU A 19 -0.65 11.59 -1.45
C LEU A 19 -0.95 10.39 -0.53
N HIS A 20 -0.38 9.20 -0.78
CA HIS A 20 -0.69 7.99 -0.01
C HIS A 20 -0.52 8.19 1.50
N ASP A 21 0.48 8.98 1.90
CA ASP A 21 0.85 9.21 3.29
C ASP A 21 0.30 10.55 3.86
N ILE A 22 -0.63 11.23 3.17
CA ILE A 22 -1.16 12.54 3.60
C ILE A 22 -1.78 12.52 5.01
N GLY A 23 -2.27 11.36 5.46
CA GLY A 23 -2.77 11.16 6.82
C GLY A 23 -1.72 11.37 7.91
N ARG A 24 -0.43 11.27 7.59
CA ARG A 24 0.67 11.60 8.52
C ARG A 24 0.66 13.04 9.00
N SER A 25 -0.01 13.94 8.27
CA SER A 25 -0.26 15.31 8.73
C SER A 25 -1.16 15.40 9.98
N LYS A 26 -1.85 14.31 10.36
CA LYS A 26 -2.80 14.27 11.49
C LYS A 26 -2.49 13.19 12.52
N THR A 27 -2.00 12.02 12.08
CA THR A 27 -1.69 10.89 12.97
C THR A 27 -0.40 10.20 12.52
N HIS A 28 0.38 9.69 13.47
CA HIS A 28 1.56 8.87 13.19
C HIS A 28 1.28 7.37 13.36
N GLY A 29 0.05 7.02 13.74
CA GLY A 29 -0.39 5.65 13.97
C GLY A 29 -0.70 4.88 12.68
N ILE A 30 -1.12 3.61 12.84
CA ILE A 30 -1.53 2.75 11.72
C ILE A 30 -2.78 3.29 10.99
N ASP A 31 -3.55 4.14 11.66
CA ASP A 31 -4.76 4.80 11.16
C ASP A 31 -4.48 5.90 10.12
N HIS A 32 -3.22 6.27 9.88
CA HIS A 32 -2.87 7.31 8.89
C HIS A 32 -3.42 7.01 7.49
N GLY A 33 -3.50 5.74 7.06
CA GLY A 33 -4.14 5.41 5.78
C GLY A 33 -5.63 5.80 5.75
N VAL A 34 -6.39 5.43 6.79
CA VAL A 34 -7.82 5.76 6.91
C VAL A 34 -8.04 7.26 7.02
N VAL A 35 -7.23 7.93 7.85
CA VAL A 35 -7.29 9.38 8.02
C VAL A 35 -6.93 10.10 6.72
N GLY A 36 -5.91 9.63 6.01
CA GLY A 36 -5.49 10.17 4.71
C GLY A 36 -6.59 10.07 3.66
N ALA A 37 -7.26 8.93 3.57
CA ALA A 37 -8.39 8.76 2.67
C ALA A 37 -9.57 9.69 3.02
N ASN A 38 -9.87 9.89 4.30
CA ASN A 38 -10.90 10.84 4.72
C ASN A 38 -10.55 12.29 4.41
N ILE A 39 -9.28 12.67 4.52
CA ILE A 39 -8.77 13.98 4.08
C ILE A 39 -9.00 14.13 2.57
N LEU A 40 -8.56 13.17 1.77
CA LEU A 40 -8.71 13.24 0.31
C LEU A 40 -10.18 13.36 -0.11
N ARG A 41 -11.07 12.58 0.50
CA ARG A 41 -12.52 12.67 0.27
C ARG A 41 -13.08 14.03 0.64
N SER A 42 -12.66 14.63 1.76
CA SER A 42 -13.18 15.94 2.19
C SER A 42 -12.75 17.09 1.28
N TYR A 43 -11.61 16.96 0.60
CA TYR A 43 -11.15 17.89 -0.43
C TYR A 43 -11.67 17.59 -1.84
N GLY A 44 -12.52 16.58 -2.01
CA GLY A 44 -13.15 16.25 -3.29
C GLY A 44 -12.23 15.55 -4.30
N PHE A 45 -11.15 14.90 -3.83
CA PHE A 45 -10.33 14.05 -4.71
C PHE A 45 -11.11 12.82 -5.17
N ASP A 46 -10.68 12.26 -6.32
CA ASP A 46 -11.18 11.00 -6.85
C ASP A 46 -11.08 9.88 -5.79
N GLU A 47 -12.15 9.10 -5.62
CA GLU A 47 -12.21 7.98 -4.67
C GLU A 47 -11.06 7.00 -4.88
N ARG A 48 -10.59 6.80 -6.12
CA ARG A 48 -9.45 5.93 -6.41
C ARG A 48 -8.17 6.40 -5.73
N ILE A 49 -7.96 7.71 -5.58
CA ILE A 49 -6.81 8.27 -4.86
C ILE A 49 -6.97 8.04 -3.35
N ALA A 50 -8.19 8.23 -2.82
CA ALA A 50 -8.49 7.94 -1.42
C ALA A 50 -8.29 6.45 -1.09
N LEU A 51 -8.67 5.55 -2.00
CA LEU A 51 -8.46 4.10 -1.86
C LEU A 51 -6.97 3.74 -1.86
N ILE A 52 -6.14 4.39 -2.67
CA ILE A 52 -4.67 4.23 -2.60
C ILE A 52 -4.18 4.59 -1.20
N ALA A 53 -4.57 5.74 -0.66
CA ALA A 53 -4.17 6.16 0.68
C ALA A 53 -4.63 5.19 1.79
N GLU A 54 -5.87 4.67 1.77
CA GLU A 54 -6.30 3.75 2.84
C GLU A 54 -5.73 2.32 2.71
N ARG A 55 -5.25 1.91 1.53
CA ARG A 55 -4.82 0.53 1.25
C ARG A 55 -3.31 0.36 1.07
N HIS A 56 -2.52 1.44 1.06
CA HIS A 56 -1.09 1.34 0.77
C HIS A 56 -0.26 0.62 1.85
N ILE A 57 -0.77 0.52 3.08
CA ILE A 57 0.03 0.08 4.22
C ILE A 57 0.43 -1.39 4.07
N GLY A 58 1.73 -1.65 3.96
CA GLY A 58 2.22 -3.01 3.76
C GLY A 58 1.74 -3.57 2.43
N ALA A 59 1.30 -4.83 2.43
CA ALA A 59 0.54 -5.41 1.30
C ALA A 59 -0.96 -5.48 1.63
N GLY A 60 -1.45 -4.53 2.42
CA GLY A 60 -2.81 -4.45 2.90
C GLY A 60 -3.05 -5.05 4.29
N ILE A 61 -4.22 -4.72 4.83
CA ILE A 61 -4.70 -5.15 6.15
C ILE A 61 -6.08 -5.79 5.93
N THR A 62 -6.26 -7.07 6.30
CA THR A 62 -7.58 -7.72 6.18
C THR A 62 -8.57 -7.12 7.17
N LYS A 63 -9.85 -7.42 7.01
CA LYS A 63 -10.88 -7.00 7.96
C LYS A 63 -10.59 -7.47 9.39
N GLU A 64 -10.14 -8.71 9.56
CA GLU A 64 -9.82 -9.29 10.86
C GLU A 64 -8.61 -8.61 11.50
N GLU A 65 -7.56 -8.35 10.71
CA GLU A 65 -6.39 -7.59 11.16
C GLU A 65 -6.79 -6.15 11.52
N ALA A 66 -7.65 -5.51 10.73
CA ALA A 66 -8.14 -4.16 10.99
C ALA A 66 -8.86 -4.07 12.34
N ILE A 67 -9.75 -5.03 12.63
CA ILE A 67 -10.44 -5.12 13.93
C ILE A 67 -9.42 -5.26 15.06
N ALA A 68 -8.43 -6.15 14.92
CA ALA A 68 -7.39 -6.36 15.92
C ALA A 68 -6.51 -5.11 16.14
N LEU A 69 -6.34 -4.29 15.11
CA LEU A 69 -5.59 -3.04 15.15
C LEU A 69 -6.42 -1.83 15.60
N GLY A 70 -7.72 -2.01 15.88
CA GLY A 70 -8.63 -0.92 16.26
C GLY A 70 -9.03 -0.01 15.09
N LEU A 71 -8.81 -0.44 13.85
CA LEU A 71 -9.27 0.26 12.65
C LEU A 71 -10.74 -0.06 12.38
N PRO A 72 -11.45 0.77 11.58
CA PRO A 72 -12.78 0.40 11.10
C PRO A 72 -12.77 -0.98 10.43
N ALA A 73 -13.80 -1.79 10.68
CA ALA A 73 -13.88 -3.18 10.23
C ALA A 73 -14.13 -3.28 8.71
N LYS A 74 -13.08 -3.05 7.93
CA LYS A 74 -13.06 -3.05 6.45
C LYS A 74 -11.83 -3.81 5.94
N ASP A 75 -11.91 -4.30 4.71
CA ASP A 75 -10.76 -4.84 4.00
C ASP A 75 -9.96 -3.71 3.31
N TYR A 76 -8.68 -3.61 3.70
CA TYR A 76 -7.72 -2.62 3.20
C TYR A 76 -6.65 -3.27 2.31
N VAL A 77 -6.93 -4.43 1.72
CA VAL A 77 -6.04 -5.06 0.74
C VAL A 77 -6.11 -4.33 -0.61
N PRO A 78 -4.97 -3.94 -1.21
CA PRO A 78 -4.92 -3.37 -2.55
C PRO A 78 -5.64 -4.22 -3.61
N ILE A 79 -6.54 -3.60 -4.38
CA ILE A 79 -7.34 -4.29 -5.40
C ILE A 79 -6.88 -3.91 -6.81
N SER A 80 -6.89 -2.61 -7.14
CA SER A 80 -6.48 -2.12 -8.46
C SER A 80 -4.97 -2.25 -8.69
N LEU A 81 -4.54 -2.22 -9.95
CA LEU A 81 -3.11 -2.20 -10.27
C LEU A 81 -2.43 -0.96 -9.69
N GLU A 82 -3.10 0.19 -9.72
CA GLU A 82 -2.59 1.44 -9.19
C GLU A 82 -2.38 1.39 -7.67
N GLU A 83 -3.36 0.84 -6.92
CA GLU A 83 -3.21 0.57 -5.48
C GLU A 83 -2.02 -0.35 -5.20
N LYS A 84 -1.90 -1.45 -5.95
CA LYS A 84 -0.83 -2.43 -5.79
C LYS A 84 0.55 -1.85 -6.11
N ILE A 85 0.66 -1.05 -7.17
CA ILE A 85 1.92 -0.39 -7.56
C ILE A 85 2.37 0.58 -6.47
N VAL A 86 1.46 1.40 -5.94
CA VAL A 86 1.82 2.37 -4.89
C VAL A 86 2.20 1.66 -3.59
N ALA A 87 1.40 0.68 -3.15
CA ALA A 87 1.72 -0.12 -1.96
C ALA A 87 3.07 -0.85 -2.10
N HIS A 88 3.34 -1.44 -3.27
CA HIS A 88 4.62 -2.11 -3.54
C HIS A 88 5.80 -1.15 -3.52
N ALA A 89 5.66 0.00 -4.19
CA ALA A 89 6.72 1.01 -4.22
C ALA A 89 7.02 1.55 -2.82
N ASP A 90 5.99 1.83 -2.01
CA ASP A 90 6.14 2.30 -0.63
C ASP A 90 6.91 1.29 0.25
N ASN A 91 6.54 0.01 0.16
CA ASN A 91 7.22 -1.05 0.92
C ASN A 91 8.73 -1.14 0.65
N LEU A 92 9.16 -0.78 -0.56
CA LEU A 92 10.56 -0.84 -0.98
C LEU A 92 11.36 0.40 -0.56
N ILE A 93 10.77 1.38 0.13
CA ILE A 93 11.48 2.57 0.61
C ILE A 93 11.64 2.50 2.13
N PHE A 94 12.89 2.47 2.59
CA PHE A 94 13.23 2.59 4.00
C PHE A 94 13.87 3.96 4.21
N GLU A 95 13.18 4.83 4.94
CA GLU A 95 13.58 6.25 5.11
C GLU A 95 13.69 6.94 3.75
N THR A 96 14.90 7.05 3.21
CA THR A 96 15.19 7.65 1.91
C THR A 96 15.86 6.68 0.93
N GLU A 97 16.04 5.42 1.32
CA GLU A 97 16.76 4.41 0.54
C GLU A 97 15.77 3.39 -0.05
N ARG A 98 15.93 3.09 -1.35
CA ARG A 98 15.26 1.94 -1.95
C ARG A 98 16.00 0.65 -1.54
N VAL A 99 15.25 -0.31 -1.01
CA VAL A 99 15.78 -1.60 -0.55
C VAL A 99 15.24 -2.75 -1.39
N GLU A 100 15.93 -3.89 -1.33
CA GLU A 100 15.48 -5.13 -1.95
C GLU A 100 14.41 -5.83 -1.09
N ILE A 101 13.56 -6.64 -1.76
CA ILE A 101 12.39 -7.28 -1.13
C ILE A 101 12.76 -8.14 0.08
N ASP A 102 13.92 -8.79 0.09
CA ASP A 102 14.38 -9.61 1.21
C ASP A 102 14.52 -8.80 2.52
N ARG A 103 14.99 -7.54 2.42
CA ARG A 103 15.11 -6.63 3.58
C ARG A 103 13.74 -6.20 4.09
N VAL A 104 12.76 -6.02 3.19
CA VAL A 104 11.36 -5.76 3.55
C VAL A 104 10.76 -6.95 4.29
N VAL A 105 10.92 -8.16 3.75
CA VAL A 105 10.42 -9.40 4.33
C VAL A 105 11.01 -9.63 5.72
N GLU A 106 12.31 -9.44 5.89
CA GLU A 106 12.97 -9.58 7.19
C GLU A 106 12.43 -8.57 8.22
N LYS A 107 12.27 -7.29 7.84
CA LYS A 107 11.66 -6.28 8.70
C LYS A 107 10.26 -6.68 9.18
N PHE A 108 9.42 -7.18 8.27
CA PHE A 108 8.07 -7.60 8.62
C PHE A 108 8.06 -8.84 9.52
N ARG A 109 8.91 -9.83 9.26
CA ARG A 109 9.08 -11.01 10.13
C ARG A 109 9.52 -10.62 11.53
N ASN A 110 10.46 -9.70 11.66
CA ASN A 110 10.96 -9.22 12.96
C ASN A 110 9.89 -8.43 13.72
N LYS A 111 9.06 -7.64 13.01
CA LYS A 111 8.03 -6.80 13.64
C LYS A 111 6.75 -7.55 14.00
N LEU A 112 6.29 -8.46 13.15
CA LEU A 112 4.97 -9.10 13.25
C LEU A 112 5.03 -10.60 13.56
N GLY A 113 6.22 -11.20 13.51
CA GLY A 113 6.43 -12.64 13.63
C GLY A 113 6.65 -13.31 12.28
N LYS A 114 7.47 -14.37 12.29
CA LYS A 114 7.94 -15.06 11.08
C LYS A 114 6.81 -15.59 10.19
N ASP A 115 5.73 -16.05 10.82
CA ASP A 115 4.60 -16.71 10.16
C ASP A 115 3.39 -15.79 9.98
N HIS A 116 3.55 -14.48 10.22
CA HIS A 116 2.46 -13.52 10.06
C HIS A 116 1.96 -13.49 8.60
N PRO A 117 0.64 -13.54 8.33
CA PRO A 117 0.08 -13.58 6.98
C PRO A 117 0.54 -12.44 6.06
N SER A 118 0.75 -11.24 6.61
CA SER A 118 1.27 -10.08 5.88
C SER A 118 2.63 -10.32 5.21
N VAL A 119 3.49 -11.16 5.78
CA VAL A 119 4.79 -11.53 5.19
C VAL A 119 4.57 -12.21 3.84
N LYS A 120 3.63 -13.16 3.77
CA LYS A 120 3.28 -13.84 2.52
C LYS A 120 2.68 -12.86 1.51
N ARG A 121 1.78 -11.98 1.95
CA ARG A 121 1.17 -10.96 1.07
C ARG A 121 2.20 -10.01 0.45
N ILE A 122 3.22 -9.58 1.21
CA ILE A 122 4.30 -8.74 0.66
C ILE A 122 5.07 -9.47 -0.44
N ILE A 123 5.43 -10.73 -0.22
CA ILE A 123 6.13 -11.53 -1.22
C ILE A 123 5.27 -11.69 -2.48
N PHE A 124 3.98 -12.00 -2.32
CA PHE A 124 3.07 -12.15 -3.46
C PHE A 124 2.86 -10.85 -4.23
N LEU A 125 2.71 -9.72 -3.52
CA LEU A 125 2.59 -8.40 -4.15
C LEU A 125 3.84 -8.06 -4.96
N ASP A 126 5.03 -8.31 -4.42
CA ASP A 126 6.29 -8.11 -5.14
C ASP A 126 6.39 -8.99 -6.38
N MET A 127 6.05 -10.28 -6.27
CA MET A 127 6.02 -11.20 -7.41
C MET A 127 5.02 -10.73 -8.49
N GLU A 128 3.83 -10.29 -8.08
CA GLU A 128 2.77 -9.81 -8.97
C GLU A 128 3.25 -8.58 -9.76
N ILE A 129 3.75 -7.54 -9.08
CA ILE A 129 4.20 -6.31 -9.72
C ILE A 129 5.43 -6.54 -10.61
N ASN A 130 6.41 -7.33 -10.15
CA ASN A 130 7.60 -7.60 -10.96
C ASN A 130 7.31 -8.48 -12.17
N ARG A 131 6.21 -9.25 -12.19
CA ARG A 131 5.77 -9.97 -13.40
C ARG A 131 5.35 -9.01 -14.50
N LEU A 132 4.73 -7.87 -14.16
CA LEU A 132 4.34 -6.83 -15.12
C LEU A 132 5.54 -6.15 -15.82
N LEU A 133 6.76 -6.36 -15.31
CA LEU A 133 8.00 -5.80 -15.87
C LEU A 133 8.77 -6.79 -16.75
N ARG A 134 8.42 -8.08 -16.71
CA ARG A 134 9.22 -9.18 -17.30
C ARG A 134 8.70 -9.69 -18.64
N GLU A 135 7.71 -9.02 -19.22
CA GLU A 135 7.13 -9.31 -20.53
C GLU A 135 7.25 -8.08 -21.43
#